data_AF-A0A2N9JLJ4-F1
#
_entry.id   AF-A0A2N9JLJ4-F1
#
_cell.length_a   1.000
_cell.length_b   1.000
_cell.length_c   1.000
_cell.angle_alpha   90.00
_cell.angle_beta   90.00
_cell.angle_gamma   90.00
#
_symmetry.space_group_name_H-M   'P 1'
#
loop_
_entity.id
_entity.type
_entity.pdbx_description
1 polymer ?
#
loop_
_entity_poly.entity_id
_entity_poly.type
_entity_poly.pdbx_seq_one_letter_code
_entity_poly.pdbx_strand_id
1 'polypeptide(L)'
;MSRRQRLAALTAANSADLIRAFGLPANPVAGALLWPPARRFARQVQHLDDLVAAGGLPAGARWALQTFTRSLTTVGRERVPADGPLLAVANHPGLTDAMALMLALESRPDLKIVALDRPFLRAIAALADRLLLVGDHDRVALIHAARAHLAAGGALLTFPAGAIEPDPSIRSARTALADWSPSVRALSRGLPGLRVQPLAVGGVLSTTALAAPFVRRIVPTADREYAAATLQVLLRRYRDTDTTVLVGEPFMPGPDVVAEVHARMDRLIARLEYRYSFVSKLGDPMSTASTASVTTDRPGRYAKQLVSHMSRKAQGIWDDEAGNGTITFTNADLTLAAADGALLLALQADPEHLELMEDVVGRHLVRFGTHDELVVEWVREGGAAGTVQRKSED
;
A
#
# COMPACT_ATOMS: atom_id res chain seq x y z
N MET A 1 -34.81 5.52 -1.56
CA MET A 1 -34.99 4.33 -0.68
C MET A 1 -34.90 4.75 0.78
N SER A 2 -35.78 4.24 1.65
CA SER A 2 -35.68 4.43 3.11
C SER A 2 -34.41 3.77 3.67
N ARG A 3 -33.96 4.20 4.87
CA ARG A 3 -32.78 3.62 5.55
C ARG A 3 -32.94 2.10 5.80
N ARG A 4 -34.16 1.65 6.11
CA ARG A 4 -34.48 0.21 6.28
C ARG A 4 -34.39 -0.55 4.96
N GLN A 5 -34.91 0.00 3.87
CA GLN A 5 -34.79 -0.61 2.54
C GLN A 5 -33.33 -0.70 2.08
N ARG A 6 -32.51 0.34 2.33
CA ARG A 6 -31.06 0.29 2.05
C ARG A 6 -30.37 -0.80 2.86
N LEU A 7 -30.71 -0.96 4.15
CA LEU A 7 -30.11 -1.99 5.00
C LEU A 7 -30.44 -3.39 4.47
N ALA A 8 -31.69 -3.61 4.07
CA ALA A 8 -32.13 -4.88 3.50
C ALA A 8 -31.41 -5.20 2.19
N ALA A 9 -31.29 -4.21 1.28
CA ALA A 9 -30.58 -4.36 0.02
C ALA A 9 -29.08 -4.67 0.22
N LEU A 10 -28.41 -3.92 1.10
CA LEU A 10 -27.01 -4.19 1.47
C LEU A 10 -26.84 -5.57 2.10
N THR A 11 -27.76 -5.98 2.98
CA THR A 11 -27.71 -7.30 3.61
C THR A 11 -27.85 -8.41 2.57
N ALA A 12 -28.79 -8.28 1.64
CA ALA A 12 -29.01 -9.26 0.58
C ALA A 12 -27.81 -9.37 -0.37
N ALA A 13 -27.25 -8.23 -0.80
CA ALA A 13 -26.04 -8.21 -1.62
C ALA A 13 -24.85 -8.86 -0.91
N ASN A 14 -24.60 -8.49 0.35
CA ASN A 14 -23.55 -9.08 1.16
C ASN A 14 -23.74 -10.59 1.34
N SER A 15 -24.96 -11.07 1.61
CA SER A 15 -25.22 -12.50 1.74
C SER A 15 -24.87 -13.27 0.46
N ALA A 16 -25.21 -12.72 -0.71
CA ALA A 16 -24.86 -13.34 -1.99
C ALA A 16 -23.33 -13.38 -2.20
N ASP A 17 -22.63 -12.28 -1.86
CA ASP A 17 -21.17 -12.22 -1.95
C ASP A 17 -20.49 -13.20 -1.00
N LEU A 18 -21.02 -13.40 0.22
CA LEU A 18 -20.51 -14.40 1.17
C LEU A 18 -20.71 -15.84 0.66
N ILE A 19 -21.87 -16.14 0.08
CA ILE A 19 -22.13 -17.47 -0.51
C ILE A 19 -21.09 -17.74 -1.61
N ARG A 20 -20.87 -16.76 -2.50
CA ARG A 20 -19.88 -16.86 -3.57
C ARG A 20 -18.46 -17.01 -3.03
N ALA A 21 -18.08 -16.17 -2.07
CA ALA A 21 -16.72 -16.16 -1.49
C ALA A 21 -16.34 -17.49 -0.84
N PHE A 22 -17.30 -18.20 -0.25
CA PHE A 22 -17.07 -19.48 0.42
C PHE A 22 -17.43 -20.71 -0.41
N GLY A 23 -17.81 -20.52 -1.68
CA GLY A 23 -18.20 -21.62 -2.57
C GLY A 23 -19.40 -22.42 -2.05
N LEU A 24 -20.29 -21.79 -1.28
CA LEU A 24 -21.46 -22.44 -0.70
C LEU A 24 -22.57 -22.56 -1.74
N PRO A 25 -23.43 -23.60 -1.67
CA PRO A 25 -24.59 -23.69 -2.53
C PRO A 25 -25.54 -22.51 -2.26
N ALA A 26 -25.96 -21.83 -3.32
CA ALA A 26 -26.90 -20.71 -3.25
C ALA A 26 -28.32 -21.20 -2.92
N ASN A 27 -28.56 -21.52 -1.66
CA ASN A 27 -29.84 -22.01 -1.16
C ASN A 27 -30.32 -21.22 0.08
N PRO A 28 -31.61 -21.34 0.45
CA PRO A 28 -32.17 -20.57 1.57
C PRO A 28 -31.48 -20.84 2.91
N VAL A 29 -30.93 -22.03 3.12
CA VAL A 29 -30.24 -22.42 4.36
C VAL A 29 -28.91 -21.68 4.48
N ALA A 30 -28.09 -21.70 3.43
CA ALA A 30 -26.83 -20.95 3.37
C ALA A 30 -27.08 -19.44 3.50
N GLY A 31 -28.13 -18.93 2.83
CA GLY A 31 -28.57 -17.55 2.96
C GLY A 31 -28.94 -17.18 4.40
N ALA A 32 -29.73 -18.01 5.08
CA ALA A 32 -30.11 -17.78 6.47
C ALA A 32 -28.92 -17.82 7.44
N LEU A 33 -27.98 -18.77 7.24
CA LEU A 33 -26.78 -18.91 8.07
C LEU A 33 -25.84 -17.70 7.93
N LEU A 34 -25.67 -17.18 6.72
CA LEU A 34 -24.81 -16.04 6.41
C LEU A 34 -25.50 -14.68 6.61
N TRP A 35 -26.80 -14.66 6.89
CA TRP A 35 -27.55 -13.41 7.07
C TRP A 35 -27.07 -12.57 8.26
N PRO A 36 -26.84 -13.13 9.48
CA PRO A 36 -26.36 -12.33 10.61
C PRO A 36 -25.02 -11.62 10.34
N PRO A 37 -23.95 -12.27 9.83
CA PRO A 37 -22.71 -11.58 9.50
C PRO A 37 -22.88 -10.60 8.33
N ALA A 38 -23.63 -10.95 7.29
CA ALA A 38 -23.93 -10.05 6.17
C ALA A 38 -24.64 -8.76 6.64
N ARG A 39 -25.59 -8.89 7.55
CA ARG A 39 -26.32 -7.74 8.12
C ARG A 39 -25.45 -6.90 9.04
N ARG A 40 -24.56 -7.53 9.82
CA ARG A 40 -23.60 -6.82 10.65
C ARG A 40 -22.71 -5.93 9.77
N PHE A 41 -22.18 -6.48 8.68
CA PHE A 41 -21.40 -5.71 7.73
C PHE A 41 -22.24 -4.63 7.02
N ALA A 42 -23.48 -4.93 6.65
CA ALA A 42 -24.38 -3.93 6.07
C ALA A 42 -24.61 -2.71 6.98
N ARG A 43 -24.71 -2.91 8.31
CA ARG A 43 -24.77 -1.79 9.27
C ARG A 43 -23.47 -0.99 9.34
N GLN A 44 -22.32 -1.66 9.23
CA GLN A 44 -21.02 -0.99 9.16
C GLN A 44 -20.92 -0.12 7.90
N VAL A 45 -21.38 -0.61 6.76
CA VAL A 45 -21.46 0.14 5.50
C VAL A 45 -22.42 1.33 5.61
N GLN A 46 -23.57 1.18 6.28
CA GLN A 46 -24.46 2.31 6.54
C GLN A 46 -23.82 3.37 7.44
N HIS A 47 -23.09 2.96 8.47
CA HIS A 47 -22.39 3.91 9.32
C HIS A 47 -21.29 4.66 8.55
N LEU A 48 -20.58 3.97 7.66
CA LEU A 48 -19.64 4.60 6.73
C LEU A 48 -20.35 5.63 5.84
N ASP A 49 -21.50 5.28 5.26
CA ASP A 49 -22.29 6.18 4.41
C ASP A 49 -22.72 7.44 5.17
N ASP A 50 -23.16 7.27 6.43
CA ASP A 50 -23.52 8.38 7.32
C ASP A 50 -22.31 9.31 7.59
N LEU A 51 -21.10 8.75 7.76
CA LEU A 51 -19.86 9.52 7.93
C LEU A 51 -19.45 10.23 6.64
N VAL A 52 -19.60 9.60 5.48
CA VAL A 52 -19.36 10.23 4.18
C VAL A 52 -20.32 11.39 3.94
N ALA A 53 -21.59 11.24 4.30
CA ALA A 53 -22.58 12.31 4.21
C ALA A 53 -22.22 13.51 5.10
N ALA A 54 -21.69 13.26 6.30
CA ALA A 54 -21.37 14.31 7.27
C ALA A 54 -20.02 14.99 7.03
N GLY A 55 -19.00 14.24 6.58
CA GLY A 55 -17.61 14.72 6.53
C GLY A 55 -16.85 14.36 5.24
N GLY A 56 -17.56 13.95 4.19
CA GLY A 56 -16.96 13.57 2.91
C GLY A 56 -16.23 12.23 2.93
N LEU A 57 -15.62 11.88 1.78
CA LEU A 57 -14.87 10.63 1.63
C LEU A 57 -13.82 10.41 2.73
N PRO A 58 -13.02 11.42 3.17
CA PRO A 58 -12.00 11.20 4.18
C PRO A 58 -12.56 10.75 5.53
N ALA A 59 -13.74 11.22 5.94
CA ALA A 59 -14.35 10.83 7.20
C ALA A 59 -14.74 9.34 7.21
N GLY A 60 -15.43 8.88 6.16
CA GLY A 60 -15.79 7.47 6.00
C GLY A 60 -14.57 6.56 5.85
N ALA A 61 -13.60 6.97 5.04
CA ALA A 61 -12.38 6.21 4.79
C ALA A 61 -11.52 6.04 6.06
N ARG A 62 -11.38 7.10 6.89
CA ARG A 62 -10.65 7.06 8.17
C ARG A 62 -11.27 6.05 9.13
N TRP A 63 -12.59 6.10 9.29
CA TRP A 63 -13.30 5.14 10.12
C TRP A 63 -13.16 3.70 9.59
N ALA A 64 -13.28 3.51 8.27
CA ALA A 64 -13.13 2.20 7.65
C ALA A 64 -11.75 1.60 7.94
N LEU A 65 -10.68 2.37 7.73
CA LEU A 65 -9.31 1.88 7.92
C LEU A 65 -9.04 1.59 9.41
N GLN A 66 -9.45 2.47 10.32
CA GLN A 66 -9.38 2.19 11.76
C GLN A 66 -10.16 0.93 12.18
N THR A 67 -11.19 0.57 11.43
CA THR A 67 -12.06 -0.58 11.73
C THR A 67 -11.54 -1.88 11.11
N PHE A 68 -10.95 -1.82 9.91
CA PHE A 68 -10.69 -2.97 9.04
C PHE A 68 -9.21 -3.24 8.76
N THR A 69 -8.30 -2.36 9.17
CA THR A 69 -6.85 -2.55 9.07
C THR A 69 -6.17 -2.37 10.42
N ARG A 70 -4.93 -2.86 10.55
CA ARG A 70 -4.10 -2.65 11.74
C ARG A 70 -3.49 -1.26 11.69
N SER A 71 -2.90 -0.91 10.55
CA SER A 71 -2.26 0.38 10.35
C SER A 71 -2.43 0.90 8.91
N LEU A 72 -2.15 2.18 8.74
CA LEU A 72 -2.07 2.85 7.45
C LEU A 72 -0.83 3.75 7.45
N THR A 73 0.05 3.58 6.48
CA THR A 73 1.13 4.51 6.17
C THR A 73 0.87 5.15 4.81
N THR A 74 0.95 6.47 4.71
CA THR A 74 0.94 7.17 3.41
C THR A 74 2.25 7.93 3.26
N VAL A 75 2.97 7.69 2.17
CA VAL A 75 4.25 8.34 1.87
C VAL A 75 4.08 9.20 0.62
N GLY A 76 4.55 10.45 0.67
CA GLY A 76 4.48 11.36 -0.48
C GLY A 76 3.16 12.11 -0.61
N ARG A 77 2.34 12.16 0.44
CA ARG A 77 1.00 12.77 0.39
C ARG A 77 1.04 14.24 -0.04
N GLU A 78 2.07 14.94 0.38
CA GLU A 78 2.38 16.32 0.04
C GLU A 78 2.56 16.56 -1.47
N ARG A 79 2.80 15.50 -2.26
CA ARG A 79 2.94 15.59 -3.72
C ARG A 79 1.60 15.77 -4.44
N VAL A 80 0.47 15.45 -3.79
CA VAL A 80 -0.85 15.55 -4.42
C VAL A 80 -1.16 17.03 -4.70
N PRO A 81 -1.35 17.43 -5.98
CA PRO A 81 -1.71 18.80 -6.32
C PRO A 81 -3.06 19.17 -5.67
N ALA A 82 -3.07 20.23 -4.86
CA ALA A 82 -4.26 20.69 -4.15
C ALA A 82 -5.38 21.15 -5.09
N ASP A 83 -5.01 21.73 -6.24
CA ASP A 83 -5.94 22.32 -7.20
C ASP A 83 -5.63 21.88 -8.63
N GLY A 84 -6.58 22.18 -9.52
CA GLY A 84 -6.49 21.90 -10.94
C GLY A 84 -6.83 20.45 -11.31
N PRO A 85 -7.03 20.17 -12.61
CA PRO A 85 -7.41 18.85 -13.10
C PRO A 85 -6.41 17.79 -12.66
N LEU A 86 -6.90 16.74 -11.99
CA LEU A 86 -6.07 15.66 -11.46
C LEU A 86 -6.62 14.29 -11.83
N LEU A 87 -5.85 13.51 -12.59
CA LEU A 87 -6.14 12.10 -12.86
C LEU A 87 -5.26 11.22 -11.97
N ALA A 88 -5.80 10.77 -10.85
CA ALA A 88 -5.18 9.78 -9.98
C ALA A 88 -5.34 8.37 -10.57
N VAL A 89 -4.23 7.64 -10.68
CA VAL A 89 -4.17 6.29 -11.24
C VAL A 89 -3.54 5.37 -10.21
N ALA A 90 -4.22 4.28 -9.88
CA ALA A 90 -3.75 3.34 -8.86
C ALA A 90 -3.96 1.87 -9.23
N ASN A 91 -3.18 0.99 -8.59
CA ASN A 91 -3.47 -0.44 -8.56
C ASN A 91 -4.62 -0.74 -7.57
N HIS A 92 -5.29 -1.88 -7.75
CA HIS A 92 -6.49 -2.26 -6.98
C HIS A 92 -6.35 -3.61 -6.25
N PRO A 93 -5.48 -3.73 -5.22
CA PRO A 93 -5.18 -5.01 -4.58
C PRO A 93 -6.29 -5.59 -3.68
N GLY A 94 -7.37 -4.85 -3.34
CA GLY A 94 -8.40 -5.42 -2.49
C GLY A 94 -9.56 -4.51 -2.10
N LEU A 95 -10.06 -4.66 -0.87
CA LEU A 95 -11.29 -3.97 -0.41
C LEU A 95 -11.01 -2.65 0.34
N THR A 96 -9.85 -2.54 1.02
CA THR A 96 -9.51 -1.35 1.82
C THR A 96 -8.60 -0.37 1.07
N ASP A 97 -8.15 -0.71 -0.13
CA ASP A 97 -7.30 0.14 -0.97
C ASP A 97 -7.99 1.44 -1.39
N ALA A 98 -9.25 1.39 -1.84
CA ALA A 98 -10.01 2.57 -2.24
C ALA A 98 -10.18 3.52 -1.05
N MET A 99 -10.37 3.00 0.16
CA MET A 99 -10.41 3.82 1.38
C MET A 99 -9.04 4.44 1.66
N ALA A 100 -7.95 3.68 1.52
CA ALA A 100 -6.59 4.20 1.71
C ALA A 100 -6.27 5.32 0.71
N LEU A 101 -6.70 5.17 -0.55
CA LEU A 101 -6.54 6.16 -1.60
C LEU A 101 -7.42 7.41 -1.38
N MET A 102 -8.65 7.25 -0.90
CA MET A 102 -9.51 8.37 -0.49
C MET A 102 -8.84 9.24 0.58
N LEU A 103 -8.13 8.63 1.54
CA LEU A 103 -7.33 9.38 2.50
C LEU A 103 -6.07 9.97 1.87
N ALA A 104 -5.33 9.22 1.06
CA ALA A 104 -4.14 9.74 0.40
C ALA A 104 -4.45 11.01 -0.42
N LEU A 105 -5.67 11.09 -0.98
CA LEU A 105 -6.19 12.20 -1.77
C LEU A 105 -7.08 13.17 -0.96
N GLU A 106 -7.02 13.22 0.37
CA GLU A 106 -7.96 14.04 1.16
C GLU A 106 -7.87 15.55 0.91
N SER A 107 -6.74 16.03 0.35
CA SER A 107 -6.60 17.41 -0.11
C SER A 107 -7.53 17.76 -1.28
N ARG A 108 -8.21 16.77 -1.88
CA ARG A 108 -9.13 16.88 -3.00
C ARG A 108 -10.57 16.58 -2.59
N PRO A 109 -11.30 17.57 -2.02
CA PRO A 109 -12.70 17.38 -1.62
C PRO A 109 -13.64 17.17 -2.81
N ASP A 110 -13.17 17.46 -4.02
CA ASP A 110 -13.80 17.29 -5.32
C ASP A 110 -13.57 15.90 -5.94
N LEU A 111 -12.92 14.97 -5.23
CA LEU A 111 -12.60 13.63 -5.72
C LEU A 111 -13.86 12.86 -6.16
N LYS A 112 -13.81 12.37 -7.40
CA LYS A 112 -14.70 11.32 -7.92
C LYS A 112 -13.90 10.04 -8.20
N ILE A 113 -14.56 8.89 -8.14
CA ILE A 113 -13.91 7.59 -8.30
C ILE A 113 -14.65 6.79 -9.37
N VAL A 114 -13.91 6.27 -10.35
CA VAL A 114 -14.47 5.32 -11.32
C VAL A 114 -14.59 3.96 -10.66
N ALA A 115 -15.80 3.40 -10.66
CA ALA A 115 -16.08 2.09 -10.05
C ALA A 115 -17.00 1.26 -10.94
N LEU A 116 -16.85 -0.06 -10.92
CA LEU A 116 -17.80 -0.95 -11.61
C LEU A 116 -19.19 -0.82 -10.99
N ASP A 117 -20.20 -0.79 -11.84
CA ASP A 117 -21.58 -0.72 -11.40
C ASP A 117 -22.00 -2.01 -10.69
N ARG A 118 -22.32 -1.90 -9.40
CA ARG A 118 -22.74 -3.02 -8.56
C ARG A 118 -23.94 -2.63 -7.71
N PRO A 119 -24.93 -3.53 -7.53
CA PRO A 119 -26.09 -3.27 -6.66
C PRO A 119 -25.70 -2.84 -5.25
N PHE A 120 -24.60 -3.40 -4.72
CA PHE A 120 -24.02 -3.03 -3.43
C PHE A 120 -23.66 -1.54 -3.37
N LEU A 121 -22.93 -1.00 -4.37
CA LEU A 121 -22.50 0.40 -4.38
C LEU A 121 -23.66 1.37 -4.57
N ARG A 122 -24.66 1.01 -5.40
CA ARG A 122 -25.88 1.80 -5.56
C ARG A 122 -26.69 1.95 -4.28
N ALA A 123 -26.52 1.05 -3.30
CA ALA A 123 -27.23 1.10 -2.03
C ALA A 123 -26.57 2.01 -0.98
N ILE A 124 -25.36 2.55 -1.25
CA ILE A 124 -24.56 3.43 -0.39
C ILE A 124 -24.71 4.86 -0.93
N ALA A 125 -25.62 5.64 -0.37
CA ALA A 125 -26.14 6.83 -1.05
C ALA A 125 -25.11 7.96 -1.18
N ALA A 126 -24.50 8.37 -0.06
CA ALA A 126 -23.54 9.46 -0.05
C ALA A 126 -22.23 9.07 -0.76
N LEU A 127 -21.85 7.80 -0.70
CA LEU A 127 -20.72 7.30 -1.50
C LEU A 127 -21.05 7.31 -2.98
N ALA A 128 -22.24 6.85 -3.40
CA ALA A 128 -22.64 6.78 -4.81
C ALA A 128 -22.57 8.14 -5.52
N ASP A 129 -22.85 9.24 -4.83
CA ASP A 129 -22.71 10.61 -5.37
C ASP A 129 -21.25 10.97 -5.73
N ARG A 130 -20.28 10.24 -5.17
CA ARG A 130 -18.84 10.38 -5.44
C ARG A 130 -18.33 9.37 -6.47
N LEU A 131 -19.17 8.46 -6.95
CA LEU A 131 -18.79 7.42 -7.90
C LEU A 131 -19.25 7.76 -9.31
N LEU A 132 -18.39 7.45 -10.29
CA LEU A 132 -18.74 7.35 -11.69
C LEU A 132 -18.84 5.85 -12.02
N LEU A 133 -20.08 5.33 -12.03
CA LEU A 133 -20.34 3.89 -12.16
C LEU A 133 -20.23 3.43 -13.61
N VAL A 134 -19.49 2.34 -13.84
CA VAL A 134 -19.29 1.71 -15.16
C VAL A 134 -20.23 0.53 -15.31
N GLY A 135 -21.28 0.67 -16.13
CA GLY A 135 -22.14 -0.43 -16.59
C GLY A 135 -21.65 -1.04 -17.92
N ASP A 136 -22.27 -2.15 -18.32
CA ASP A 136 -21.89 -2.91 -19.52
C ASP A 136 -22.10 -2.17 -20.85
N HIS A 137 -22.95 -1.14 -20.89
CA HIS A 137 -23.34 -0.44 -22.12
C HIS A 137 -22.96 1.06 -22.17
N ASP A 138 -22.40 1.64 -21.10
CA ASP A 138 -22.30 3.11 -20.92
C ASP A 138 -20.86 3.66 -20.83
N ARG A 139 -19.85 2.92 -21.32
CA ARG A 139 -18.44 3.36 -21.24
C ARG A 139 -18.17 4.73 -21.88
N VAL A 140 -18.88 5.07 -22.95
CA VAL A 140 -18.73 6.38 -23.62
C VAL A 140 -19.25 7.51 -22.74
N ALA A 141 -20.45 7.36 -22.17
CA ALA A 141 -21.05 8.35 -21.28
C ALA A 141 -20.19 8.56 -20.02
N LEU A 142 -19.64 7.48 -19.47
CA LEU A 142 -18.69 7.54 -18.36
C LEU A 142 -17.46 8.38 -18.70
N ILE A 143 -16.80 8.10 -19.83
CA ILE A 143 -15.61 8.85 -20.25
C ILE A 143 -15.96 10.33 -20.44
N HIS A 144 -17.13 10.66 -21.01
CA HIS A 144 -17.57 12.05 -21.11
C HIS A 144 -17.78 12.71 -19.74
N ALA A 145 -18.47 12.06 -18.80
CA ALA A 145 -18.69 12.58 -17.46
C ALA A 145 -17.38 12.76 -16.67
N ALA A 146 -16.48 11.79 -16.76
CA ALA A 146 -15.15 11.84 -16.17
C ALA A 146 -14.31 12.99 -16.73
N ARG A 147 -14.30 13.15 -18.06
CA ARG A 147 -13.60 14.26 -18.72
C ARG A 147 -14.20 15.62 -18.41
N ALA A 148 -15.53 15.71 -18.31
CA ALA A 148 -16.19 16.95 -17.90
C ALA A 148 -15.81 17.34 -16.47
N HIS A 149 -15.76 16.38 -15.55
CA HIS A 149 -15.29 16.60 -14.18
C HIS A 149 -13.83 17.08 -14.14
N LEU A 150 -12.94 16.40 -14.87
CA LEU A 150 -11.54 16.83 -14.99
C LEU A 150 -11.44 18.23 -15.61
N ALA A 151 -12.14 18.52 -16.70
CA ALA A 151 -12.11 19.82 -17.37
C ALA A 151 -12.58 20.97 -16.46
N ALA A 152 -13.46 20.69 -15.49
CA ALA A 152 -13.88 21.64 -14.47
C ALA A 152 -12.84 21.84 -13.33
N GLY A 153 -11.64 21.25 -13.45
CA GLY A 153 -10.59 21.27 -12.44
C GLY A 153 -10.66 20.13 -11.43
N GLY A 154 -11.58 19.17 -11.63
CA GLY A 154 -11.87 18.09 -10.71
C GLY A 154 -10.74 17.05 -10.54
N ALA A 155 -10.74 16.34 -9.41
CA ALA A 155 -9.95 15.14 -9.19
C ALA A 155 -10.73 13.86 -9.53
N LEU A 156 -10.08 12.93 -10.24
CA LEU A 156 -10.65 11.64 -10.61
C LEU A 156 -9.67 10.52 -10.26
N LEU A 157 -10.10 9.54 -9.47
CA LEU A 157 -9.38 8.28 -9.23
C LEU A 157 -9.91 7.18 -10.16
N THR A 158 -8.99 6.46 -10.79
CA THR A 158 -9.29 5.29 -11.62
C THR A 158 -8.35 4.13 -11.35
N PHE A 159 -8.86 2.91 -11.54
CA PHE A 159 -8.14 1.64 -11.46
C PHE A 159 -8.10 1.01 -12.85
N PRO A 160 -7.04 1.22 -13.65
CA PRO A 160 -7.05 0.87 -15.07
C PRO A 160 -7.24 -0.62 -15.36
N ALA A 161 -6.86 -1.50 -14.43
CA ALA A 161 -7.09 -2.94 -14.53
C ALA A 161 -8.58 -3.31 -14.58
N GLY A 162 -9.47 -2.52 -13.94
CA GLY A 162 -10.90 -2.79 -13.87
C GLY A 162 -11.29 -4.04 -13.07
N ALA A 163 -10.33 -4.69 -12.41
CA ALA A 163 -10.52 -5.85 -11.56
C ALA A 163 -9.55 -5.78 -10.36
N ILE A 164 -9.72 -6.67 -9.39
CA ILE A 164 -8.77 -6.81 -8.29
C ILE A 164 -7.46 -7.34 -8.82
N GLU A 165 -6.37 -6.69 -8.43
CA GLU A 165 -5.01 -6.99 -8.81
C GLU A 165 -4.26 -7.73 -7.69
N PRO A 166 -3.11 -8.33 -7.98
CA PRO A 166 -2.24 -8.89 -6.94
C PRO A 166 -1.84 -7.83 -5.91
N ASP A 167 -1.82 -8.19 -4.63
CA ASP A 167 -1.27 -7.33 -3.58
C ASP A 167 0.27 -7.40 -3.60
N PRO A 168 0.98 -6.25 -3.78
CA PRO A 168 2.44 -6.18 -3.77
C PRO A 168 3.11 -6.73 -2.49
N SER A 169 2.36 -6.84 -1.39
CA SER A 169 2.85 -7.44 -0.14
C SER A 169 2.85 -8.96 -0.12
N ILE A 170 2.12 -9.59 -1.05
CA ILE A 170 1.91 -11.05 -1.07
C ILE A 170 2.68 -11.70 -2.21
N ARG A 171 2.65 -11.09 -3.39
CA ARG A 171 3.30 -11.59 -4.60
C ARG A 171 3.52 -10.47 -5.60
N SER A 172 4.33 -10.73 -6.63
CA SER A 172 4.61 -9.68 -7.60
C SER A 172 3.34 -9.21 -8.30
N ALA A 173 3.16 -7.89 -8.32
CA ALA A 173 2.03 -7.20 -8.93
C ALA A 173 2.42 -6.44 -10.20
N ARG A 174 3.71 -6.34 -10.50
CA ARG A 174 4.24 -5.58 -11.64
C ARG A 174 3.76 -6.11 -13.00
N THR A 175 3.59 -7.42 -13.13
CA THR A 175 3.12 -8.02 -14.39
C THR A 175 1.66 -7.65 -14.72
N ALA A 176 0.84 -7.32 -13.71
CA ALA A 176 -0.55 -6.90 -13.92
C ALA A 176 -0.67 -5.56 -14.66
N LEU A 177 0.38 -4.74 -14.65
CA LEU A 177 0.42 -3.47 -15.40
C LEU A 177 0.24 -3.70 -16.90
N ALA A 178 0.64 -4.86 -17.44
CA ALA A 178 0.47 -5.18 -18.86
C ALA A 178 -1.02 -5.27 -19.28
N ASP A 179 -1.91 -5.59 -18.35
CA ASP A 179 -3.34 -5.78 -18.61
C ASP A 179 -4.15 -4.48 -18.40
N TRP A 180 -3.49 -3.38 -18.06
CA TRP A 180 -4.15 -2.11 -17.81
C TRP A 180 -4.83 -1.54 -19.06
N SER A 181 -6.08 -1.11 -18.90
CA SER A 181 -6.86 -0.54 -19.99
C SER A 181 -6.26 0.78 -20.49
N PRO A 182 -6.45 1.13 -21.79
CA PRO A 182 -6.02 2.42 -22.34
C PRO A 182 -6.88 3.61 -21.88
N SER A 183 -7.69 3.45 -20.83
CA SER A 183 -8.60 4.47 -20.30
C SER A 183 -7.87 5.74 -19.87
N VAL A 184 -6.65 5.62 -19.35
CA VAL A 184 -5.77 6.75 -18.99
C VAL A 184 -5.56 7.68 -20.20
N ARG A 185 -5.30 7.12 -21.39
CA ARG A 185 -5.12 7.89 -22.64
C ARG A 185 -6.38 8.63 -23.03
N ALA A 186 -7.54 7.98 -22.92
CA ALA A 186 -8.82 8.59 -23.25
C ALA A 186 -9.18 9.73 -22.28
N LEU A 187 -8.88 9.56 -20.99
CA LEU A 187 -9.16 10.54 -19.94
C LEU A 187 -8.22 11.74 -20.01
N SER A 188 -6.95 11.55 -20.39
CA SER A 188 -5.95 12.64 -20.36
C SER A 188 -5.95 13.55 -21.59
N ARG A 189 -6.48 13.09 -22.72
CA ARG A 189 -6.36 13.76 -24.02
C ARG A 189 -6.94 15.18 -24.00
N GLY A 190 -6.12 16.18 -24.35
CA GLY A 190 -6.58 17.54 -24.64
C GLY A 190 -7.16 18.29 -23.44
N LEU A 191 -6.73 17.97 -22.21
CA LEU A 191 -7.10 18.70 -21.00
C LEU A 191 -5.94 19.59 -20.55
N PRO A 192 -6.02 20.93 -20.73
CA PRO A 192 -4.97 21.86 -20.32
C PRO A 192 -4.72 21.77 -18.81
N GLY A 193 -3.45 21.78 -18.41
CA GLY A 193 -3.06 21.79 -16.99
C GLY A 193 -3.31 20.47 -16.24
N LEU A 194 -3.82 19.42 -16.90
CA LEU A 194 -4.05 18.12 -16.27
C LEU A 194 -2.75 17.53 -15.73
N ARG A 195 -2.78 17.13 -14.46
CA ARG A 195 -1.72 16.31 -13.86
C ARG A 195 -2.20 14.88 -13.68
N VAL A 196 -1.35 13.92 -14.04
CA VAL A 196 -1.51 12.51 -13.73
C VAL A 196 -0.76 12.21 -12.45
N GLN A 197 -1.43 11.56 -11.50
CA GLN A 197 -0.90 11.23 -10.18
C GLN A 197 -0.86 9.72 -10.01
N PRO A 198 0.31 9.07 -10.11
CA PRO A 198 0.47 7.66 -9.79
C PRO A 198 0.35 7.43 -8.27
N LEU A 199 -0.41 6.41 -7.85
CA LEU A 199 -0.46 5.94 -6.47
C LEU A 199 -0.38 4.42 -6.44
N ALA A 200 0.52 3.85 -5.64
CA ALA A 200 0.56 2.41 -5.43
C ALA A 200 0.13 2.05 -4.00
N VAL A 201 -0.64 0.98 -3.86
CA VAL A 201 -1.13 0.46 -2.58
C VAL A 201 -0.68 -0.99 -2.40
N GLY A 202 -0.26 -1.35 -1.18
CA GLY A 202 0.03 -2.72 -0.78
C GLY A 202 -0.27 -2.96 0.69
N GLY A 203 -0.21 -4.23 1.13
CA GLY A 203 -0.53 -4.62 2.50
C GLY A 203 -2.02 -4.49 2.81
N VAL A 204 -2.85 -4.80 1.83
CA VAL A 204 -4.31 -4.70 1.88
C VAL A 204 -4.93 -6.05 2.24
N LEU A 205 -4.29 -7.14 1.84
CA LEU A 205 -4.76 -8.51 2.06
C LEU A 205 -4.09 -9.16 3.29
N SER A 206 -4.90 -9.73 4.17
CA SER A 206 -4.42 -10.45 5.36
C SER A 206 -3.72 -11.77 5.00
N THR A 207 -2.44 -11.87 5.40
CA THR A 207 -1.65 -13.11 5.28
C THR A 207 -2.19 -14.22 6.19
N THR A 208 -2.71 -13.88 7.38
CA THR A 208 -3.32 -14.88 8.27
C THR A 208 -4.66 -15.38 7.76
N ALA A 209 -5.44 -14.54 7.05
CA ALA A 209 -6.65 -14.97 6.36
C ALA A 209 -6.32 -15.89 5.18
N LEU A 210 -5.33 -15.53 4.37
CA LEU A 210 -4.78 -16.40 3.32
C LEU A 210 -4.27 -17.74 3.88
N ALA A 211 -3.75 -17.72 5.11
CA ALA A 211 -3.23 -18.89 5.79
C ALA A 211 -4.32 -19.82 6.36
N ALA A 212 -5.58 -19.39 6.42
CA ALA A 212 -6.65 -20.17 7.02
C ALA A 212 -6.82 -21.52 6.29
N PRO A 213 -6.99 -22.66 7.03
CA PRO A 213 -6.94 -24.00 6.42
C PRO A 213 -7.92 -24.22 5.26
N PHE A 214 -9.12 -23.65 5.32
CA PHE A 214 -10.09 -23.80 4.24
C PHE A 214 -9.82 -22.83 3.09
N VAL A 215 -9.30 -21.63 3.35
CA VAL A 215 -8.92 -20.65 2.31
C VAL A 215 -7.75 -21.18 1.49
N ARG A 216 -6.73 -21.76 2.14
CA ARG A 216 -5.58 -22.37 1.46
C ARG A 216 -5.95 -23.45 0.43
N ARG A 217 -7.12 -24.09 0.60
CA ARG A 217 -7.62 -25.15 -0.29
C ARG A 217 -8.43 -24.60 -1.48
N ILE A 218 -8.75 -23.31 -1.51
CA ILE A 218 -9.47 -22.68 -2.62
C ILE A 218 -8.52 -22.50 -3.79
N VAL A 219 -8.94 -23.00 -4.94
CA VAL A 219 -8.32 -22.81 -6.26
C VAL A 219 -9.45 -22.38 -7.19
N PRO A 220 -9.31 -21.35 -8.03
CA PRO A 220 -8.11 -20.56 -8.40
C PRO A 220 -7.61 -19.53 -7.36
N THR A 221 -6.40 -19.00 -7.57
CA THR A 221 -5.76 -17.99 -6.69
C THR A 221 -6.60 -16.74 -6.47
N ALA A 222 -7.29 -16.24 -7.50
CA ALA A 222 -8.15 -15.06 -7.38
C ALA A 222 -9.32 -15.31 -6.42
N ASP A 223 -9.93 -16.49 -6.46
CA ASP A 223 -11.02 -16.86 -5.55
C ASP A 223 -10.51 -17.03 -4.12
N ARG A 224 -9.28 -17.55 -3.96
CA ARG A 224 -8.61 -17.62 -2.65
C ARG A 224 -8.38 -16.24 -2.05
N GLU A 225 -7.86 -15.30 -2.83
CA GLU A 225 -7.62 -13.92 -2.41
C GLU A 225 -8.95 -13.21 -2.08
N TYR A 226 -10.00 -13.44 -2.88
CA TYR A 226 -11.35 -12.92 -2.61
C TYR A 226 -11.95 -13.48 -1.30
N ALA A 227 -11.79 -14.78 -1.05
CA ALA A 227 -12.23 -15.41 0.19
C ALA A 227 -11.48 -14.87 1.43
N ALA A 228 -10.16 -14.67 1.31
CA ALA A 228 -9.34 -14.06 2.35
C ALA A 228 -9.78 -12.62 2.66
N ALA A 229 -9.99 -11.80 1.63
CA ALA A 229 -10.49 -10.43 1.78
C ALA A 229 -11.88 -10.39 2.45
N THR A 230 -12.74 -11.35 2.11
CA THR A 230 -14.05 -11.50 2.73
C THR A 230 -13.94 -11.82 4.23
N LEU A 231 -13.03 -12.73 4.62
CA LEU A 231 -12.79 -13.05 6.03
C LEU A 231 -12.24 -11.89 6.84
N GLN A 232 -11.36 -11.09 6.26
CA GLN A 232 -10.81 -9.87 6.87
C GLN A 232 -11.92 -8.90 7.27
N VAL A 233 -12.92 -8.72 6.41
CA VAL A 233 -14.09 -7.89 6.71
C VAL A 233 -14.94 -8.50 7.84
N LEU A 234 -15.22 -9.81 7.75
CA LEU A 234 -16.12 -10.51 8.68
C LEU A 234 -15.56 -10.66 10.09
N LEU A 235 -14.28 -11.02 10.22
CA LEU A 235 -13.68 -11.46 11.48
C LEU A 235 -12.53 -10.55 11.89
N ARG A 236 -12.63 -9.98 13.09
CA ARG A 236 -11.63 -9.04 13.62
C ARG A 236 -10.20 -9.58 13.66
N ARG A 237 -10.03 -10.88 13.88
CA ARG A 237 -8.71 -11.54 13.95
C ARG A 237 -7.91 -11.47 12.65
N TYR A 238 -8.58 -11.22 11.52
CA TYR A 238 -7.98 -11.16 10.18
C TYR A 238 -7.82 -9.72 9.66
N ARG A 239 -7.88 -8.73 10.56
CA ARG A 239 -7.70 -7.29 10.25
C ARG A 239 -6.26 -6.84 10.54
N ASP A 240 -5.34 -7.77 10.38
CA ASP A 240 -3.91 -7.70 10.68
C ASP A 240 -3.12 -7.14 9.49
N THR A 241 -3.69 -6.16 8.80
CA THR A 241 -3.12 -5.59 7.58
C THR A 241 -2.45 -4.24 7.85
N ASP A 242 -1.20 -4.13 7.42
CA ASP A 242 -0.40 -2.92 7.50
C ASP A 242 -0.35 -2.27 6.11
N THR A 243 -1.37 -1.47 5.82
CA THR A 243 -1.58 -0.91 4.47
C THR A 243 -0.64 0.26 4.21
N THR A 244 0.02 0.27 3.06
CA THR A 244 0.89 1.36 2.62
C THR A 244 0.40 1.95 1.31
N VAL A 245 0.31 3.27 1.26
CA VAL A 245 0.13 4.02 0.02
C VAL A 245 1.41 4.79 -0.29
N LEU A 246 1.97 4.58 -1.48
CA LEU A 246 3.04 5.41 -2.03
C LEU A 246 2.45 6.34 -3.09
N VAL A 247 2.56 7.64 -2.84
CA VAL A 247 2.16 8.68 -3.79
C VAL A 247 3.38 9.08 -4.61
N GLY A 248 3.32 8.88 -5.92
CA GLY A 248 4.39 9.23 -6.86
C GLY A 248 4.47 10.73 -7.14
N GLU A 249 5.46 11.14 -7.94
CA GLU A 249 5.50 12.51 -8.45
C GLU A 249 4.42 12.73 -9.52
N PRO A 250 3.60 13.79 -9.42
CA PRO A 250 2.64 14.13 -10.45
C PRO A 250 3.37 14.56 -11.73
N PHE A 251 2.74 14.37 -12.89
CA PHE A 251 3.32 14.78 -14.16
C PHE A 251 2.25 15.22 -15.16
N MET A 252 2.68 16.02 -16.13
CA MET A 252 1.83 16.43 -17.24
C MET A 252 1.78 15.30 -18.28
N PRO A 253 0.60 14.90 -18.78
CA PRO A 253 0.50 13.80 -19.73
C PRO A 253 1.17 14.15 -21.06
N GLY A 254 2.18 13.39 -21.44
CA GLY A 254 2.83 13.46 -22.75
C GLY A 254 2.14 12.62 -23.84
N PRO A 255 2.76 12.52 -25.04
CA PRO A 255 2.23 11.75 -26.17
C PRO A 255 1.99 10.26 -25.85
N ASP A 256 2.84 9.66 -25.00
CA ASP A 256 2.69 8.28 -24.54
C ASP A 256 2.49 8.18 -23.03
N VAL A 257 1.45 8.87 -22.55
CA VAL A 257 1.03 8.87 -21.14
C VAL A 257 0.87 7.48 -20.54
N VAL A 258 0.50 6.46 -21.33
CA VAL A 258 0.28 5.10 -20.83
C VAL A 258 1.62 4.46 -20.44
N ALA A 259 2.62 4.52 -21.32
CA ALA A 259 3.96 4.01 -21.02
C ALA A 259 4.58 4.75 -19.81
N GLU A 260 4.39 6.06 -19.70
CA GLU A 260 4.89 6.82 -18.56
C GLU A 260 4.20 6.45 -17.25
N VAL A 261 2.87 6.27 -17.25
CA VAL A 261 2.14 5.74 -16.08
C VAL A 261 2.68 4.36 -15.70
N HIS A 262 2.86 3.46 -16.66
CA HIS A 262 3.35 2.11 -16.40
C HIS A 262 4.75 2.15 -15.77
N ALA A 263 5.67 2.93 -16.31
CA ALA A 263 7.03 3.06 -15.77
C ALA A 263 7.04 3.64 -14.34
N ARG A 264 6.20 4.64 -14.05
CA ARG A 264 6.09 5.21 -12.70
C ARG A 264 5.43 4.24 -11.72
N MET A 265 4.37 3.56 -12.14
CA MET A 265 3.70 2.54 -11.33
C MET A 265 4.59 1.34 -11.05
N ASP A 266 5.37 0.87 -12.04
CA ASP A 266 6.35 -0.22 -11.88
C ASP A 266 7.35 0.10 -10.76
N ARG A 267 7.92 1.31 -10.75
CA ARG A 267 8.82 1.77 -9.68
C ARG A 267 8.14 1.83 -8.32
N LEU A 268 6.90 2.32 -8.25
CA LEU A 268 6.17 2.41 -6.98
C LEU A 268 5.81 1.01 -6.44
N ILE A 269 5.34 0.12 -7.30
CA ILE A 269 5.02 -1.26 -6.94
C ILE A 269 6.30 -2.01 -6.54
N ALA A 270 7.41 -1.86 -7.26
CA ALA A 270 8.68 -2.45 -6.89
C ALA A 270 9.16 -1.98 -5.50
N ARG A 271 8.96 -0.70 -5.16
CA ARG A 271 9.25 -0.18 -3.81
C ARG A 271 8.36 -0.80 -2.74
N LEU A 272 7.08 -1.08 -3.04
CA LEU A 272 6.20 -1.80 -2.12
C LEU A 272 6.62 -3.26 -1.96
N GLU A 273 6.89 -3.97 -3.05
CA GLU A 273 7.39 -5.36 -3.04
C GLU A 273 8.69 -5.46 -2.23
N TYR A 274 9.63 -4.52 -2.42
CA TYR A 274 10.84 -4.44 -1.61
C TYR A 274 10.51 -4.16 -0.13
N ARG A 275 9.66 -3.17 0.17
CA ARG A 275 9.23 -2.87 1.55
C ARG A 275 8.64 -4.12 2.23
N TYR A 276 7.76 -4.85 1.57
CA TYR A 276 7.08 -6.00 2.20
C TYR A 276 7.91 -7.27 2.21
N SER A 277 8.79 -7.49 1.23
CA SER A 277 9.78 -8.56 1.31
C SER A 277 10.78 -8.30 2.44
N PHE A 278 11.16 -7.03 2.66
CA PHE A 278 11.96 -6.60 3.80
C PHE A 278 11.20 -6.78 5.12
N VAL A 279 9.96 -6.28 5.24
CA VAL A 279 9.09 -6.46 6.42
C VAL A 279 8.74 -7.93 6.71
N SER A 280 8.64 -8.78 5.69
CA SER A 280 8.42 -10.23 5.87
C SER A 280 9.67 -10.96 6.35
N LYS A 281 10.87 -10.48 6.04
CA LYS A 281 12.14 -10.99 6.60
C LYS A 281 12.34 -10.53 8.06
N LEU A 282 11.82 -9.34 8.35
CA LEU A 282 11.61 -8.76 9.68
C LEU A 282 10.54 -9.43 10.55
N GLY A 283 9.67 -10.24 9.94
CA GLY A 283 8.52 -10.88 10.58
C GLY A 283 8.87 -12.04 11.51
N ASP A 284 10.11 -12.13 12.00
CA ASP A 284 10.39 -12.90 13.20
C ASP A 284 9.97 -12.05 14.41
N PRO A 285 8.90 -12.42 15.15
CA PRO A 285 8.44 -11.70 16.35
C PRO A 285 9.47 -11.68 17.49
N MET A 286 10.66 -12.23 17.26
CA MET A 286 11.81 -12.14 18.15
C MET A 286 12.87 -11.11 17.72
N SER A 287 12.65 -10.23 16.74
CA SER A 287 13.67 -9.24 16.33
C SER A 287 13.35 -7.80 16.76
N THR A 288 14.39 -7.01 17.02
CA THR A 288 14.36 -5.59 17.43
C THR A 288 15.19 -4.74 16.47
N ALA A 289 14.83 -3.47 16.31
CA ALA A 289 15.49 -2.57 15.36
C ALA A 289 16.38 -1.53 16.05
N SER A 290 17.47 -1.17 15.37
CA SER A 290 18.39 -0.08 15.74
C SER A 290 18.87 0.66 14.50
N THR A 291 19.02 1.98 14.59
CA THR A 291 19.41 2.84 13.46
C THR A 291 20.58 3.73 13.81
N ALA A 292 21.43 4.06 12.85
CA ALA A 292 22.53 5.01 13.03
C ALA A 292 22.66 5.94 11.82
N SER A 293 23.03 7.19 12.07
CA SER A 293 23.38 8.17 11.03
C SER A 293 24.84 8.56 11.21
N VAL A 294 25.68 8.15 10.25
CA VAL A 294 27.13 8.32 10.32
C VAL A 294 27.52 9.49 9.42
N THR A 295 27.93 10.61 10.02
CA THR A 295 28.32 11.82 9.27
C THR A 295 29.57 11.54 8.44
N THR A 296 29.51 11.78 7.13
CA THR A 296 30.63 11.57 6.22
C THR A 296 30.37 12.20 4.84
N ASP A 297 31.42 12.73 4.21
CA ASP A 297 31.36 13.22 2.82
C ASP A 297 31.44 12.09 1.78
N ARG A 298 31.68 10.84 2.21
CA ARG A 298 31.90 9.69 1.32
C ARG A 298 31.02 8.48 1.67
N PRO A 299 29.70 8.64 1.81
CA PRO A 299 28.82 7.60 2.33
C PRO A 299 28.76 6.35 1.44
N GLY A 300 28.67 6.52 0.11
CA GLY A 300 28.66 5.38 -0.82
C GLY A 300 29.95 4.56 -0.80
N ARG A 301 31.11 5.21 -0.61
CA ARG A 301 32.40 4.52 -0.48
C ARG A 301 32.42 3.60 0.74
N TYR A 302 32.01 4.13 1.89
CA TYR A 302 32.00 3.36 3.15
C TYR A 302 30.97 2.25 3.15
N ALA A 303 29.78 2.49 2.57
CA ALA A 303 28.77 1.47 2.42
C ALA A 303 29.26 0.31 1.55
N LYS A 304 29.88 0.61 0.39
CA LYS A 304 30.45 -0.40 -0.51
C LYS A 304 31.57 -1.21 0.16
N GLN A 305 32.44 -0.56 0.94
CA GLN A 305 33.48 -1.24 1.70
C GLN A 305 32.90 -2.17 2.77
N LEU A 306 31.89 -1.70 3.51
CA LEU A 306 31.22 -2.48 4.55
C LEU A 306 30.52 -3.71 3.95
N VAL A 307 29.74 -3.53 2.88
CA VAL A 307 29.11 -4.63 2.14
C VAL A 307 30.17 -5.61 1.63
N SER A 308 31.19 -5.13 0.91
CA SER A 308 32.25 -5.99 0.36
C SER A 308 32.97 -6.82 1.43
N HIS A 309 33.29 -6.22 2.57
CA HIS A 309 33.99 -6.92 3.65
C HIS A 309 33.10 -7.95 4.35
N MET A 310 31.86 -7.59 4.67
CA MET A 310 30.92 -8.48 5.37
C MET A 310 30.43 -9.62 4.49
N SER A 311 30.34 -9.41 3.17
CA SER A 311 29.98 -10.45 2.20
C SER A 311 30.94 -11.64 2.18
N ARG A 312 32.07 -11.59 2.89
CA ARG A 312 32.93 -12.77 3.13
C ARG A 312 32.31 -13.81 4.05
N LYS A 313 31.38 -13.40 4.92
CA LYS A 313 30.72 -14.26 5.93
C LYS A 313 29.20 -14.10 5.98
N ALA A 314 28.64 -13.21 5.16
CA ALA A 314 27.22 -12.86 5.09
C ALA A 314 26.80 -12.69 3.61
N GLN A 315 25.51 -12.56 3.33
CA GLN A 315 25.04 -12.21 1.98
C GLN A 315 24.87 -10.69 1.89
N GLY A 316 25.67 -10.01 1.07
CA GLY A 316 25.56 -8.55 0.93
C GLY A 316 25.52 -8.08 -0.52
N ILE A 317 24.68 -7.08 -0.77
CA ILE A 317 24.45 -6.46 -2.08
C ILE A 317 24.52 -4.94 -1.91
N TRP A 318 25.22 -4.26 -2.82
CA TRP A 318 25.27 -2.81 -2.91
C TRP A 318 24.90 -2.38 -4.32
N ASP A 319 24.00 -1.40 -4.43
CA ASP A 319 23.60 -0.75 -5.68
C ASP A 319 24.23 0.64 -5.74
N ASP A 320 25.23 0.80 -6.62
CA ASP A 320 25.93 2.07 -6.81
C ASP A 320 25.03 3.15 -7.44
N GLU A 321 24.03 2.77 -8.25
CA GLU A 321 23.11 3.73 -8.90
C GLU A 321 22.04 4.21 -7.91
N ALA A 322 21.49 3.29 -7.12
CA ALA A 322 20.46 3.60 -6.12
C ALA A 322 21.03 4.11 -4.79
N GLY A 323 22.35 4.04 -4.59
CA GLY A 323 23.05 4.48 -3.39
C GLY A 323 22.61 3.74 -2.13
N ASN A 324 22.24 2.47 -2.24
CA ASN A 324 21.77 1.68 -1.11
C ASN A 324 22.21 0.22 -1.20
N GLY A 325 22.08 -0.51 -0.09
CA GLY A 325 22.45 -1.91 -0.05
C GLY A 325 21.98 -2.62 1.21
N THR A 326 22.23 -3.92 1.24
CA THR A 326 21.81 -4.82 2.31
C THR A 326 22.92 -5.80 2.66
N ILE A 327 22.95 -6.25 3.90
CA ILE A 327 23.79 -7.34 4.40
C ILE A 327 22.93 -8.21 5.32
N THR A 328 22.72 -9.47 4.93
CA THR A 328 21.98 -10.48 5.69
C THR A 328 22.98 -11.41 6.37
N PHE A 329 23.02 -11.34 7.70
CA PHE A 329 23.72 -12.25 8.60
C PHE A 329 22.80 -13.39 9.03
N THR A 330 23.33 -14.37 9.77
CA THR A 330 22.52 -15.49 10.28
C THR A 330 21.40 -15.04 11.23
N ASN A 331 21.69 -14.06 12.11
CA ASN A 331 20.76 -13.58 13.15
C ASN A 331 20.51 -12.06 13.07
N ALA A 332 20.81 -11.44 11.92
CA ALA A 332 20.65 -10.00 11.76
C ALA A 332 20.59 -9.58 10.29
N ASP A 333 19.91 -8.48 10.02
CA ASP A 333 19.87 -7.81 8.73
C ASP A 333 20.30 -6.36 8.90
N LEU A 334 21.19 -5.90 8.01
CA LEU A 334 21.63 -4.51 7.94
C LEU A 334 21.24 -3.92 6.59
N THR A 335 20.56 -2.78 6.61
CA THR A 335 20.32 -1.94 5.44
C THR A 335 21.20 -0.70 5.51
N LEU A 336 21.72 -0.29 4.36
CA LEU A 336 22.60 0.86 4.21
C LEU A 336 22.03 1.80 3.13
N ALA A 337 22.08 3.10 3.37
CA ALA A 337 21.74 4.09 2.36
C ALA A 337 22.71 5.28 2.43
N ALA A 338 23.25 5.67 1.28
CA ALA A 338 24.02 6.88 1.13
C ALA A 338 23.07 8.08 0.96
N ALA A 339 23.14 9.02 1.89
CA ALA A 339 22.43 10.30 1.85
C ALA A 339 23.43 11.45 1.74
N ASP A 340 22.94 12.67 1.53
CA ASP A 340 23.81 13.85 1.50
C ASP A 340 24.44 14.08 2.89
N GLY A 341 25.77 14.05 2.96
CA GLY A 341 26.56 14.23 4.19
C GLY A 341 26.52 13.08 5.21
N ALA A 342 25.83 11.96 4.93
CA ALA A 342 25.73 10.86 5.89
C ALA A 342 25.50 9.46 5.27
N LEU A 343 26.01 8.44 5.95
CA LEU A 343 25.65 7.04 5.73
C LEU A 343 24.60 6.61 6.76
N LEU A 344 23.42 6.24 6.27
CA LEU A 344 22.33 5.76 7.10
C LEU A 344 22.39 4.24 7.24
N LEU A 345 22.25 3.76 8.46
CA LEU A 345 22.26 2.35 8.82
C LEU A 345 20.95 1.98 9.52
N ALA A 346 20.37 0.85 9.13
CA ALA A 346 19.24 0.25 9.83
C ALA A 346 19.55 -1.23 10.07
N LEU A 347 19.78 -1.57 11.33
CA LEU A 347 20.11 -2.90 11.80
C LEU A 347 18.91 -3.53 12.48
N GLN A 348 18.66 -4.79 12.19
CA GLN A 348 17.60 -5.60 12.78
C GLN A 348 18.20 -6.92 13.21
N ALA A 349 17.95 -7.31 14.44
CA ALA A 349 18.51 -8.53 15.02
C ALA A 349 17.64 -8.97 16.21
N ASP A 350 17.81 -10.21 16.65
CA ASP A 350 17.20 -10.65 17.92
C ASP A 350 17.67 -9.74 19.08
N PRO A 351 16.84 -9.46 20.11
CA PRO A 351 17.21 -8.63 21.26
C PRO A 351 18.53 -9.04 21.90
N GLU A 352 18.80 -10.35 21.97
CA GLU A 352 20.02 -10.92 22.54
C GLU A 352 21.27 -10.64 21.67
N HIS A 353 21.07 -10.41 20.37
CA HIS A 353 22.14 -10.21 19.38
C HIS A 353 22.25 -8.76 18.91
N LEU A 354 21.27 -7.89 19.21
CA LEU A 354 21.23 -6.52 18.72
C LEU A 354 22.49 -5.74 19.11
N GLU A 355 22.83 -5.74 20.40
CA GLU A 355 24.01 -5.03 20.91
C GLU A 355 25.32 -5.52 20.28
N LEU A 356 25.46 -6.85 20.15
CA LEU A 356 26.62 -7.46 19.49
C LEU A 356 26.73 -7.00 18.03
N MET A 357 25.61 -6.94 17.32
CA MET A 357 25.59 -6.57 15.92
C MET A 357 25.79 -5.07 15.70
N GLU A 358 25.26 -4.22 16.57
CA GLU A 358 25.57 -2.77 16.61
C GLU A 358 27.10 -2.58 16.72
N ASP A 359 27.73 -3.30 17.64
CA ASP A 359 29.18 -3.25 17.88
C ASP A 359 30.01 -3.80 16.70
N VAL A 360 29.62 -4.96 16.13
CA VAL A 360 30.31 -5.55 14.97
C VAL A 360 30.27 -4.59 13.78
N VAL A 361 29.10 -4.04 13.45
CA VAL A 361 28.95 -3.12 12.31
C VAL A 361 29.71 -1.83 12.59
N GLY A 362 29.51 -1.23 13.77
CA GLY A 362 30.14 0.02 14.18
C GLY A 362 31.67 -0.05 14.13
N ARG A 363 32.29 -1.06 14.76
CA ARG A 363 33.76 -1.21 14.78
C ARG A 363 34.35 -1.34 13.38
N HIS A 364 33.67 -2.05 12.49
CA HIS A 364 34.16 -2.20 11.12
C HIS A 364 34.10 -0.89 10.35
N LEU A 365 33.01 -0.14 10.50
CA LEU A 365 32.84 1.14 9.84
C LEU A 365 33.86 2.17 10.35
N VAL A 366 34.04 2.28 11.67
CA VAL A 366 35.09 3.12 12.29
C VAL A 366 36.48 2.74 11.79
N ARG A 367 36.78 1.44 11.68
CA ARG A 367 38.08 0.96 11.16
C ARG A 367 38.29 1.29 9.68
N PHE A 368 37.24 1.29 8.86
CA PHE A 368 37.35 1.72 7.46
C PHE A 368 37.58 3.22 7.35
N GLY A 369 36.93 3.98 8.23
CA GLY A 369 37.00 5.44 8.28
C GLY A 369 38.00 6.02 9.29
N THR A 370 39.07 5.30 9.64
CA THR A 370 40.05 5.76 10.66
C THR A 370 40.61 7.16 10.39
N HIS A 371 40.75 7.54 9.12
CA HIS A 371 41.24 8.87 8.71
C HIS A 371 40.13 9.94 8.71
N ASP A 372 38.88 9.52 8.59
CA ASP A 372 37.71 10.40 8.57
C ASP A 372 37.02 10.47 9.94
N GLU A 373 37.63 9.86 10.96
CA GLU A 373 37.20 9.87 12.36
C GLU A 373 35.72 9.53 12.54
N LEU A 374 35.22 8.55 11.77
CA LEU A 374 33.81 8.17 11.80
C LEU A 374 33.35 7.82 13.21
N VAL A 375 32.16 8.29 13.55
CA VAL A 375 31.43 7.94 14.77
C VAL A 375 30.12 7.27 14.37
N VAL A 376 29.84 6.12 14.98
CA VAL A 376 28.60 5.39 14.79
C VAL A 376 27.85 5.39 16.11
N GLU A 377 26.72 6.11 16.16
CA GLU A 377 25.84 6.17 17.32
C GLU A 377 24.50 5.53 16.96
N TRP A 378 24.15 4.47 17.68
CA TRP A 378 22.94 3.71 17.45
C TRP A 378 21.76 4.22 18.29
N VAL A 379 20.57 4.22 17.70
CA VAL A 379 19.29 4.54 18.33
C VAL A 379 18.34 3.37 18.11
N ARG A 380 17.98 2.69 19.20
CA ARG A 380 17.09 1.53 19.23
C ARG A 380 15.62 1.96 19.08
N GLU A 381 14.76 1.01 18.71
CA GLU A 381 13.32 1.22 18.63
C GLU A 381 12.76 1.86 19.92
N GLY A 382 11.87 2.85 19.75
CA GLY A 382 11.36 3.65 20.88
C GLY A 382 12.29 4.77 21.36
N GLY A 383 13.46 4.96 20.73
CA GLY A 383 14.37 6.07 20.99
C GLY A 383 15.39 5.81 22.11
N ALA A 384 15.53 4.58 22.58
CA ALA A 384 16.56 4.21 23.54
C ALA A 384 17.96 4.29 22.91
N ALA A 385 18.96 4.71 23.68
CA ALA A 385 20.35 4.73 23.24
C ALA A 385 20.86 3.29 22.99
N GLY A 386 21.49 3.06 21.84
CA GLY A 386 22.24 1.86 21.53
C GLY A 386 23.73 2.04 21.83
N THR A 387 24.58 1.18 21.26
CA THR A 387 26.04 1.32 21.42
C THR A 387 26.60 2.51 20.61
N VAL A 388 27.80 2.95 20.97
CA VAL A 388 28.54 4.01 20.28
C VAL A 388 29.94 3.51 19.97
N GLN A 389 30.35 3.60 18.69
CA GLN A 389 31.70 3.29 18.25
C GLN A 389 32.38 4.54 17.70
N ARG A 390 33.59 4.80 18.18
CA ARG A 390 34.50 5.86 17.73
C ARG A 390 35.93 5.38 17.90
N LYS A 391 36.89 6.03 17.24
CA LYS A 391 38.30 5.74 17.43
C LYS A 391 38.68 5.98 18.90
N SER A 392 39.28 4.98 19.54
CA SER A 392 39.93 5.15 20.86
C SER A 392 41.21 5.95 20.68
N GLU A 393 41.47 6.92 21.55
CA GLU A 393 42.78 7.56 21.67
C GLU A 393 43.75 6.52 22.25
N ASP A 394 44.59 5.95 21.38
CA ASP A 394 45.83 5.25 21.75
C ASP A 394 46.96 5.73 20.83
#